data_AF-A0A0N4WIQ7-F1
#
_entry.id   AF-A0A0N4WIQ7-F1
#
_cell.length_a   1.000
_cell.length_b   1.000
_cell.length_c   1.000
_cell.angle_alpha   90.00
_cell.angle_beta   90.00
_cell.angle_gamma   90.00
#
_symmetry.space_group_name_H-M   'P 1'
#
loop_
_entity.id
_entity.type
_entity.pdbx_description
1 polymer ?
#
loop_
_entity_poly.entity_id
_entity_poly.type
_entity_poly.pdbx_seq_one_letter_code
_entity_poly.pdbx_strand_id
1 'polypeptide(L)'
;MSSAVTEEPQPAAVVAINGSLCAEEDKDNCIPEDILEQFLQEEKAVFRQYEMDILLRELSEPKTLQYSLTDEMEAILQMDVGRSVRFLNFVEAELSELKNDEYLRHAVVFTEVCVECGEENIVERGSRSWCLRCFGERKSLCPTVYSYRIPMPVVYSRRNEQRADLTLLIAAHLWTSVRGGSELMSVSNVLRLFTETSKSRFIRRLNNIFRFAEAVMTQRKVSHVHGKILHLNRDTGSIVLFVDQCIFADKGTSNEILF
;
A
#
# COMPACT_ATOMS: atom_id res chain seq x y z
N MET A 1 11.81 51.30 -3.89
CA MET A 1 13.10 50.85 -3.34
C MET A 1 12.85 49.49 -2.72
N SER A 2 13.34 48.35 -3.19
CA SER A 2 14.20 48.01 -4.32
C SER A 2 13.71 46.67 -4.87
N SER A 3 13.62 46.58 -6.19
CA SER A 3 13.43 45.34 -6.93
C SER A 3 14.76 44.59 -6.98
N ALA A 4 14.77 43.30 -6.67
CA ALA A 4 15.90 42.42 -6.94
C ALA A 4 15.54 41.49 -8.11
N VAL A 5 16.17 41.79 -9.24
CA VAL A 5 16.25 41.02 -10.47
C VAL A 5 17.42 40.04 -10.32
N THR A 6 17.26 38.80 -10.76
CA THR A 6 18.36 37.85 -11.05
C THR A 6 17.77 36.77 -11.97
N GLU A 7 17.84 37.00 -13.28
CA GLU A 7 18.85 36.48 -14.22
C GLU A 7 18.50 35.08 -14.72
N GLU A 8 17.74 35.03 -15.82
CA GLU A 8 17.58 33.85 -16.65
C GLU A 8 18.91 33.54 -17.38
N PRO A 9 19.34 32.26 -17.45
CA PRO A 9 20.46 31.89 -18.31
C PRO A 9 20.02 31.88 -19.78
N GLN A 10 20.65 32.73 -20.58
CA GLN A 10 20.51 32.74 -22.03
C GLN A 10 20.98 31.39 -22.63
N PRO A 11 20.27 30.81 -23.61
CA PRO A 11 20.76 29.66 -24.34
C PRO A 11 21.99 30.06 -25.18
N ALA A 12 23.07 29.31 -25.00
CA ALA A 12 24.26 29.43 -25.83
C ALA A 12 23.90 29.28 -27.31
N ALA A 13 24.45 30.17 -28.13
CA ALA A 13 24.19 30.26 -29.55
C ALA A 13 24.44 28.93 -30.27
N VAL A 14 23.43 28.40 -30.95
CA VAL A 14 23.57 27.33 -31.93
C VAL A 14 24.29 27.93 -33.14
N VAL A 15 25.58 27.64 -33.27
CA VAL A 15 26.35 27.97 -34.47
C VAL A 15 25.88 27.02 -35.58
N ALA A 16 24.99 27.52 -36.43
CA ALA A 16 24.65 26.87 -37.68
C ALA A 16 25.82 27.01 -38.66
N ILE A 17 26.52 25.91 -38.94
CA ILE A 17 27.47 25.82 -40.06
C ILE A 17 26.72 25.20 -41.24
N ASN A 18 26.06 26.05 -42.02
CA ASN A 18 25.68 25.74 -43.40
C ASN A 18 26.65 26.48 -44.32
N GLY A 19 27.47 25.74 -45.08
CA GLY A 19 28.51 26.34 -45.93
C GLY A 19 29.16 25.34 -46.88
N SER A 20 28.36 24.88 -47.83
CA SER A 20 28.71 24.33 -49.15
C SER A 20 30.04 24.77 -49.82
N LEU A 21 30.60 23.83 -50.59
CA LEU A 21 31.47 23.94 -51.79
C LEU A 21 33.01 24.01 -51.63
N CYS A 22 33.60 22.83 -51.85
CA CYS A 22 34.83 22.52 -52.60
C CYS A 22 35.82 23.65 -52.93
N ALA A 23 36.99 23.60 -52.31
CA ALA A 23 38.26 23.85 -52.98
C ALA A 23 39.29 22.84 -52.44
N GLU A 24 40.02 22.22 -53.34
CA GLU A 24 41.09 21.26 -53.07
C GLU A 24 42.22 21.92 -52.26
N GLU A 25 43.04 21.09 -51.59
CA GLU A 25 44.25 21.42 -50.80
C GLU A 25 44.05 21.58 -49.27
N ASP A 26 43.91 20.45 -48.57
CA ASP A 26 44.75 20.11 -47.40
C ASP A 26 44.36 18.70 -46.88
N LYS A 27 45.10 17.68 -47.32
CA LYS A 27 44.86 16.26 -47.01
C LYS A 27 45.49 15.79 -45.69
N ASP A 28 45.67 16.68 -44.71
CA ASP A 28 46.32 16.33 -43.43
C ASP A 28 45.51 16.68 -42.17
N ASN A 29 44.23 17.06 -42.31
CA ASN A 29 43.35 17.33 -41.15
C ASN A 29 41.99 16.64 -41.24
N CYS A 30 41.89 15.53 -41.98
CA CYS A 30 40.72 14.67 -41.89
C CYS A 30 40.80 13.84 -40.61
N ILE A 31 39.97 14.18 -39.62
CA ILE A 31 39.73 13.34 -38.45
C ILE A 31 39.39 11.94 -38.97
N PRO A 32 40.14 10.88 -38.58
CA PRO A 32 39.85 9.51 -38.99
C PRO A 32 38.38 9.19 -38.74
N GLU A 33 37.71 8.58 -39.72
CA GLU A 33 36.28 8.24 -39.63
C GLU A 33 35.96 7.46 -38.35
N ASP A 34 36.88 6.58 -37.93
CA ASP A 34 36.79 5.80 -36.69
C ASP A 34 36.71 6.69 -35.43
N ILE A 35 37.44 7.81 -35.42
CA ILE A 35 37.46 8.77 -34.29
C ILE A 35 36.19 9.62 -34.32
N LEU A 36 35.72 10.02 -35.51
CA LEU A 36 34.48 10.76 -35.66
C LEU A 36 33.27 9.91 -35.25
N GLU A 37 33.25 8.63 -35.63
CA GLU A 37 32.19 7.69 -35.28
C GLU A 37 32.20 7.38 -33.78
N GLN A 38 33.39 7.22 -33.18
CA GLN A 38 33.52 7.06 -31.72
C GLN A 38 33.03 8.30 -30.97
N PHE A 39 33.40 9.51 -31.42
CA PHE A 39 32.95 10.75 -30.79
C PHE A 39 31.42 10.94 -30.90
N LEU A 40 30.83 10.62 -32.06
CA LEU A 40 29.37 10.66 -32.25
C LEU A 40 28.63 9.60 -31.41
N GLN A 41 29.23 8.44 -31.17
CA GLN A 41 28.66 7.43 -30.28
C GLN A 41 28.72 7.86 -28.81
N GLU A 42 29.82 8.47 -28.38
CA GLU A 42 29.99 9.05 -27.05
C GLU A 42 29.01 10.20 -26.82
N GLU A 43 28.85 11.11 -27.78
CA GLU A 43 27.89 12.21 -27.72
C GLU A 43 26.45 11.67 -27.61
N LYS A 44 26.07 10.69 -28.45
CA LYS A 44 24.76 10.02 -28.35
C LYS A 44 24.56 9.27 -27.04
N ALA A 45 25.63 8.76 -26.42
CA ALA A 45 25.54 8.11 -25.12
C ALA A 45 25.30 9.13 -24.00
N VAL A 46 26.01 10.27 -24.04
CA VAL A 46 25.83 11.38 -23.10
C VAL A 46 24.44 11.99 -23.22
N PHE A 47 23.93 12.24 -24.43
CA PHE A 47 22.58 12.74 -24.63
C PHE A 47 21.52 11.75 -24.13
N ARG A 48 21.67 10.45 -24.42
CA ARG A 48 20.77 9.42 -23.89
C ARG A 48 20.81 9.35 -22.37
N GLN A 49 21.98 9.50 -21.77
CA GLN A 49 22.13 9.48 -20.32
C GLN A 49 21.49 10.72 -19.68
N TYR A 50 21.66 11.90 -20.29
CA TYR A 50 21.01 13.14 -19.86
C TYR A 50 19.48 13.09 -20.00
N GLU A 51 18.95 12.58 -21.11
CA GLU A 51 17.50 12.36 -21.29
C GLU A 51 16.96 11.36 -20.27
N MET A 52 17.69 10.28 -20.00
CA MET A 52 17.32 9.29 -18.99
C MET A 52 17.33 9.89 -17.59
N ASP A 53 18.32 10.72 -17.26
CA ASP A 53 18.41 11.41 -15.98
C ASP A 53 17.29 12.44 -15.79
N ILE A 54 16.87 13.12 -16.86
CA ILE A 54 15.68 14.00 -16.84
C ILE A 54 14.41 13.17 -16.61
N LEU A 55 14.21 12.09 -17.35
CA LEU A 55 13.03 11.23 -17.20
C LEU A 55 12.98 10.59 -15.81
N LEU A 56 14.13 10.16 -15.28
CA LEU A 56 14.24 9.66 -13.91
C LEU A 56 13.95 10.76 -12.89
N ARG A 57 14.38 12.00 -13.14
CA ARG A 57 14.05 13.15 -12.29
C ARG A 57 12.56 13.45 -12.32
N GLU A 58 11.94 13.49 -13.49
CA GLU A 58 10.49 13.70 -13.66
C GLU A 58 9.64 12.57 -13.06
N LEU A 59 10.15 11.33 -13.08
CA LEU A 59 9.53 10.18 -12.39
C LEU A 59 9.78 10.19 -10.89
N SER A 60 10.91 10.77 -10.44
CA SER A 60 11.27 10.91 -9.03
C SER A 60 10.57 12.09 -8.36
N GLU A 61 10.13 13.09 -9.13
CA GLU A 61 9.29 14.16 -8.62
C GLU A 61 7.90 13.57 -8.31
N PRO A 62 7.54 13.44 -7.02
CA PRO A 62 6.28 12.85 -6.66
C PRO A 62 5.16 13.76 -7.16
N LYS A 63 4.49 13.37 -8.24
CA LYS A 63 3.20 13.96 -8.61
C LYS A 63 2.28 13.76 -7.41
N THR A 64 2.00 14.84 -6.70
CA THR A 64 1.05 14.87 -5.60
C THR A 64 -0.34 14.63 -6.19
N LEU A 65 -0.69 13.36 -6.35
CA LEU A 65 -2.05 12.93 -6.61
C LEU A 65 -2.84 13.20 -5.33
N GLN A 66 -3.38 14.40 -5.20
CA GLN A 66 -4.27 14.78 -4.09
C GLN A 66 -5.64 14.11 -4.30
N TYR A 67 -5.70 12.78 -4.24
CA TYR A 67 -6.98 12.13 -4.01
C TYR A 67 -7.32 12.26 -2.54
N SER A 68 -8.49 12.78 -2.22
CA SER A 68 -8.99 12.77 -0.84
C SER A 68 -9.38 11.35 -0.43
N LEU A 69 -9.39 11.04 0.87
CA LEU A 69 -9.91 9.76 1.37
C LEU A 69 -11.33 9.51 0.85
N THR A 70 -12.16 10.55 0.81
CA THR A 70 -13.52 10.51 0.28
C THR A 70 -13.55 10.04 -1.17
N ASP A 71 -12.66 10.55 -2.03
CA ASP A 71 -12.60 10.15 -3.44
C ASP A 71 -12.13 8.71 -3.61
N GLU A 72 -11.14 8.27 -2.81
CA GLU A 72 -10.69 6.88 -2.81
C GLU A 72 -11.81 5.92 -2.40
N MET A 73 -12.59 6.26 -1.37
CA MET A 73 -13.69 5.41 -0.91
C MET A 73 -14.85 5.36 -1.90
N GLU A 74 -15.21 6.49 -2.52
CA GLU A 74 -16.26 6.51 -3.55
C GLU A 74 -15.84 5.73 -4.80
N ALA A 75 -14.55 5.73 -5.15
CA ALA A 75 -14.03 4.86 -6.21
C ALA A 75 -14.14 3.37 -5.83
N ILE A 76 -13.82 3.01 -4.58
CA ILE A 76 -13.95 1.63 -4.09
C ILE A 76 -15.42 1.17 -4.08
N LEU A 77 -16.38 2.03 -3.72
CA LEU A 77 -17.82 1.70 -3.72
C LEU A 77 -18.37 1.34 -5.11
N GLN A 78 -17.72 1.82 -6.18
CA GLN A 78 -18.07 1.48 -7.57
C GLN A 78 -17.52 0.10 -8.01
N MET A 79 -16.63 -0.51 -7.23
CA MET A 79 -16.04 -1.80 -7.54
C MET A 79 -16.94 -2.97 -7.08
N ASP A 80 -16.52 -4.18 -7.47
CA ASP A 80 -17.17 -5.43 -7.07
C ASP A 80 -16.51 -6.05 -5.84
N VAL A 81 -17.31 -6.78 -5.06
CA VAL A 81 -16.80 -7.61 -3.96
C VAL A 81 -15.81 -8.64 -4.50
N GLY A 82 -14.72 -8.86 -3.76
CA GLY A 82 -13.64 -9.77 -4.14
C GLY A 82 -12.53 -9.13 -4.96
N ARG A 83 -12.66 -7.87 -5.41
CA ARG A 83 -11.59 -7.13 -6.09
C ARG A 83 -10.54 -6.65 -5.10
N SER A 84 -9.29 -6.61 -5.56
CA SER A 84 -8.18 -5.96 -4.84
C SER A 84 -8.27 -4.45 -4.99
N VAL A 85 -8.02 -3.74 -3.89
CA VAL A 85 -8.06 -2.28 -3.81
C VAL A 85 -6.83 -1.74 -3.12
N ARG A 86 -6.45 -0.52 -3.50
CA ARG A 86 -5.39 0.22 -2.84
C ARG A 86 -5.86 1.64 -2.57
N PHE A 87 -5.60 2.14 -1.38
CA PHE A 87 -5.79 3.55 -1.06
C PHE A 87 -4.59 4.06 -0.24
N LEU A 88 -4.23 5.31 -0.44
CA LEU A 88 -3.00 5.91 0.07
C LEU A 88 -3.26 6.81 1.26
N ASN A 89 -4.46 7.38 1.40
CA ASN A 89 -4.75 8.31 2.48
C ASN A 89 -4.64 7.67 3.86
N PHE A 90 -4.36 8.54 4.83
CA PHE A 90 -4.38 8.15 6.23
C PHE A 90 -5.81 7.97 6.73
N VAL A 91 -5.98 6.95 7.56
CA VAL A 91 -7.20 6.66 8.29
C VAL A 91 -6.89 6.45 9.77
N GLU A 92 -7.81 6.88 10.61
CA GLU A 92 -7.73 6.72 12.05
C GLU A 92 -8.85 5.84 12.57
N ALA A 93 -8.56 5.06 13.61
CA ALA A 93 -9.58 4.25 14.25
C ALA A 93 -10.62 5.15 14.95
N GLU A 94 -11.89 4.82 14.79
CA GLU A 94 -12.98 5.38 15.57
C GLU A 94 -12.99 4.72 16.96
N LEU A 95 -12.33 5.36 17.92
CA LEU A 95 -12.13 4.81 19.27
C LEU A 95 -13.43 4.64 20.07
N SER A 96 -14.50 5.33 19.68
CA SER A 96 -15.81 5.17 20.31
C SER A 96 -16.40 3.78 20.05
N GLU A 97 -16.19 3.22 18.85
CA GLU A 97 -16.63 1.88 18.46
C GLU A 97 -15.89 0.77 19.21
N LEU A 98 -14.64 1.01 19.62
CA LEU A 98 -13.87 0.01 20.39
C LEU A 98 -14.49 -0.30 21.76
N LYS A 99 -15.31 0.62 22.30
CA LYS A 99 -16.01 0.45 23.57
C LYS A 99 -17.34 -0.28 23.41
N ASN A 100 -17.79 -0.53 22.19
CA ASN A 100 -19.03 -1.22 21.91
C ASN A 100 -18.88 -2.72 22.25
N ASP A 101 -19.84 -3.26 23.01
CA ASP A 101 -19.90 -4.69 23.34
C ASP A 101 -19.99 -5.56 22.08
N GLU A 102 -20.59 -5.06 21.01
CA GLU A 102 -20.67 -5.76 19.72
C GLU A 102 -19.32 -5.85 19.04
N TYR A 103 -18.51 -4.78 19.08
CA TYR A 103 -17.14 -4.82 18.57
C TYR A 103 -16.33 -5.90 19.28
N LEU A 104 -16.40 -5.98 20.61
CA LEU A 104 -15.66 -6.99 21.39
C LEU A 104 -16.05 -8.44 21.04
N ARG A 105 -17.29 -8.68 20.60
CA ARG A 105 -17.75 -9.99 20.12
C ARG A 105 -17.13 -10.39 18.78
N HIS A 106 -16.77 -9.40 17.96
CA HIS A 106 -16.25 -9.58 16.60
C HIS A 106 -14.80 -9.15 16.42
N ALA A 107 -14.12 -8.74 17.51
CA ALA A 107 -12.80 -8.12 17.45
C ALA A 107 -11.66 -9.08 17.04
N VAL A 108 -11.90 -10.39 16.95
CA VAL A 108 -11.03 -11.33 16.23
C VAL A 108 -11.84 -12.11 15.22
N VAL A 109 -11.41 -12.05 13.96
CA VAL A 109 -11.93 -12.87 12.86
C VAL A 109 -10.89 -13.95 12.58
N PHE A 110 -11.22 -15.21 12.88
CA PHE A 110 -10.35 -16.32 12.51
C PHE A 110 -10.43 -16.56 11.02
N THR A 111 -9.27 -16.75 10.40
CA THR A 111 -9.15 -17.01 8.97
C THR A 111 -8.27 -18.21 8.71
N GLU A 112 -8.40 -18.77 7.53
CA GLU A 112 -7.47 -19.75 7.00
C GLU A 112 -7.04 -19.35 5.59
N VAL A 113 -5.77 -19.57 5.27
CA VAL A 113 -5.20 -19.27 3.95
C VAL A 113 -4.77 -20.57 3.30
N CYS A 114 -5.23 -20.83 2.08
CA CYS A 114 -4.78 -21.99 1.31
C CYS A 114 -3.30 -21.87 0.95
N VAL A 115 -2.51 -22.91 1.23
CA VAL A 115 -1.08 -22.94 0.91
C VAL A 115 -0.83 -22.94 -0.60
N GLU A 116 -1.77 -23.45 -1.41
CA GLU A 116 -1.58 -23.60 -2.85
C GLU A 116 -2.13 -22.43 -3.67
N CYS A 117 -3.37 -21.98 -3.41
CA CYS A 117 -4.01 -20.91 -4.18
C CYS A 117 -4.03 -19.55 -3.48
N GLY A 118 -3.63 -19.47 -2.21
CA GLY A 118 -3.63 -18.23 -1.43
C GLY A 118 -5.01 -17.69 -1.07
N GLU A 119 -6.10 -18.40 -1.40
CA GLU A 119 -7.46 -17.97 -1.02
C GLU A 119 -7.61 -17.98 0.50
N GLU A 120 -8.09 -16.87 1.04
CA GLU A 120 -8.34 -16.70 2.46
C GLU A 120 -9.83 -16.72 2.77
N ASN A 121 -10.24 -17.56 3.73
CA ASN A 121 -11.62 -17.71 4.16
C ASN A 121 -11.79 -17.45 5.65
N ILE A 122 -12.94 -16.90 6.03
CA ILE A 122 -13.32 -16.78 7.44
C ILE A 122 -13.78 -18.15 7.92
N VAL A 123 -13.29 -18.54 9.10
CA VAL A 123 -13.56 -19.85 9.68
C VAL A 123 -14.01 -19.74 11.14
N GLU A 124 -14.78 -20.73 11.58
CA GLU A 124 -15.11 -20.84 13.00
C GLU A 124 -13.92 -21.39 13.79
N ARG A 125 -13.84 -21.01 15.07
CA ARG A 125 -12.78 -21.49 15.95
C ARG A 125 -12.87 -23.01 16.11
N GLY A 126 -11.77 -23.70 15.81
CA GLY A 126 -11.68 -25.16 15.93
C GLY A 126 -12.15 -25.93 14.70
N SER A 127 -12.59 -25.26 13.62
CA SER A 127 -12.86 -25.95 12.35
C SER A 127 -11.55 -26.42 11.71
N ARG A 128 -11.53 -27.67 11.22
CA ARG A 128 -10.51 -28.14 10.28
C ARG A 128 -11.10 -27.99 8.88
N SER A 129 -10.46 -27.18 8.05
CA SER A 129 -10.97 -26.91 6.73
C SER A 129 -9.87 -27.10 5.69
N TRP A 130 -10.29 -27.58 4.53
CA TRP A 130 -9.49 -27.74 3.34
C TRP A 130 -9.90 -26.65 2.38
N CYS A 131 -9.01 -26.24 1.48
CA CYS A 131 -9.39 -25.24 0.50
C CYS A 131 -10.48 -25.76 -0.44
N LEU A 132 -11.71 -25.26 -0.26
CA LEU A 132 -12.88 -25.64 -1.07
C LEU A 132 -12.69 -25.29 -2.55
N ARG A 133 -11.96 -24.20 -2.84
CA ARG A 133 -11.67 -23.77 -4.21
C ARG A 133 -10.74 -24.75 -4.92
N CYS A 134 -9.64 -25.13 -4.29
CA CYS A 134 -8.73 -26.13 -4.86
C CYS A 134 -9.40 -27.50 -4.98
N PHE A 135 -10.26 -27.86 -4.03
CA PHE A 135 -11.02 -29.09 -4.13
C PHE A 135 -12.01 -29.06 -5.31
N GLY A 136 -12.75 -27.96 -5.49
CA GLY A 136 -13.71 -27.80 -6.57
C GLY A 136 -13.07 -27.70 -7.96
N GLU A 137 -12.03 -26.88 -8.11
CA GLU A 137 -11.40 -26.59 -9.41
C GLU A 137 -10.34 -27.64 -9.80
N ARG A 138 -9.55 -28.11 -8.85
CA ARG A 138 -8.36 -28.96 -9.10
C ARG A 138 -8.51 -30.39 -8.60
N LYS A 139 -9.62 -30.71 -7.92
CA LYS A 139 -9.85 -32.02 -7.26
C LYS A 139 -8.72 -32.40 -6.29
N SER A 140 -8.09 -31.40 -5.67
CA SER A 140 -6.98 -31.56 -4.74
C SER A 140 -7.35 -31.06 -3.34
N LEU A 141 -7.03 -31.83 -2.31
CA LEU A 141 -7.15 -31.41 -0.91
C LEU A 141 -5.90 -30.63 -0.53
N CYS A 142 -6.00 -29.30 -0.62
CA CYS A 142 -4.90 -28.42 -0.25
C CYS A 142 -5.00 -28.03 1.23
N PRO A 143 -3.91 -28.18 2.01
CA PRO A 143 -3.90 -27.75 3.40
C PRO A 143 -4.04 -26.23 3.50
N THR A 144 -4.62 -25.77 4.61
CA THR A 144 -4.74 -24.35 4.95
C THR A 144 -3.89 -24.02 6.18
N VAL A 145 -3.48 -22.76 6.29
CA VAL A 145 -2.77 -22.22 7.45
C VAL A 145 -3.70 -21.29 8.20
N TYR A 146 -3.84 -21.50 9.50
CA TYR A 146 -4.66 -20.64 10.35
C TYR A 146 -4.00 -19.28 10.56
N SER A 147 -4.84 -18.25 10.51
CA SER A 147 -4.51 -16.87 10.82
C SER A 147 -5.67 -16.25 11.60
N TYR A 148 -5.53 -14.96 11.93
CA TYR A 148 -6.67 -14.14 12.27
C TYR A 148 -6.47 -12.71 11.78
N ARG A 149 -7.57 -11.98 11.71
CA ARG A 149 -7.62 -10.55 11.42
C ARG A 149 -8.24 -9.82 12.60
N ILE A 150 -7.72 -8.64 12.89
CA ILE A 150 -8.28 -7.74 13.90
C ILE A 150 -8.99 -6.61 13.16
N PRO A 151 -10.31 -6.42 13.36
CA PRO A 151 -11.02 -5.30 12.79
C PRO A 151 -10.54 -3.99 13.39
N MET A 152 -10.27 -3.01 12.52
CA MET A 152 -10.06 -1.63 12.88
C MET A 152 -11.24 -0.82 12.31
N PRO A 153 -12.17 -0.34 13.15
CA PRO A 153 -13.27 0.49 12.71
C PRO A 153 -12.75 1.89 12.38
N VAL A 154 -13.12 2.40 11.22
CA VAL A 154 -12.78 3.74 10.73
C VAL A 154 -14.09 4.39 10.28
N VAL A 155 -14.19 5.70 10.47
CA VAL A 155 -15.29 6.49 9.90
C VAL A 155 -14.73 7.50 8.93
N TYR A 156 -15.38 7.66 7.78
CA TYR A 156 -15.01 8.64 6.77
C TYR A 156 -16.22 9.45 6.30
N SER A 157 -15.95 10.60 5.67
CA SER A 157 -16.97 11.46 5.08
C SER A 157 -17.19 11.08 3.62
N ARG A 158 -18.45 10.92 3.22
CA ARG A 158 -18.87 10.75 1.83
C ARG A 158 -18.95 12.09 1.10
N ARG A 159 -19.09 12.05 -0.24
CA ARG A 159 -19.28 13.25 -1.07
C ARG A 159 -20.54 14.04 -0.74
N ASN A 160 -21.57 13.37 -0.22
CA ASN A 160 -22.81 13.98 0.25
C ASN A 160 -22.75 14.41 1.72
N GLU A 161 -21.54 14.49 2.30
CA GLU A 161 -21.28 14.87 3.70
C GLU A 161 -21.82 13.89 4.75
N GLN A 162 -22.37 12.75 4.34
CA GLN A 162 -22.78 11.69 5.27
C GLN A 162 -21.55 10.95 5.82
N ARG A 163 -21.63 10.52 7.08
CA ARG A 163 -20.63 9.62 7.67
C ARG A 163 -20.88 8.19 7.17
N ALA A 164 -19.81 7.48 6.86
CA ALA A 164 -19.84 6.08 6.45
C ALA A 164 -18.73 5.29 7.13
N ASP A 165 -18.98 3.98 7.27
CA ASP A 165 -18.11 3.08 8.02
C ASP A 165 -17.14 2.36 7.09
N LEU A 166 -15.87 2.33 7.48
CA LEU A 166 -14.82 1.55 6.86
C LEU A 166 -14.26 0.59 7.91
N THR A 167 -14.46 -0.71 7.72
CA THR A 167 -13.86 -1.73 8.59
C THR A 167 -12.65 -2.34 7.91
N LEU A 168 -11.47 -2.14 8.51
CA LEU A 168 -10.23 -2.74 8.04
C LEU A 168 -9.94 -4.01 8.85
N LEU A 169 -10.10 -5.18 8.23
CA LEU A 169 -9.73 -6.46 8.84
C LEU A 169 -8.23 -6.69 8.61
N ILE A 170 -7.41 -6.17 9.52
CA ILE A 170 -5.94 -6.16 9.39
C ILE A 170 -5.36 -7.52 9.79
N ALA A 171 -4.59 -8.12 8.89
CA ALA A 171 -3.95 -9.41 9.08
C ALA A 171 -2.93 -9.42 10.24
N ALA A 172 -2.87 -10.54 10.98
CA ALA A 172 -1.98 -10.71 12.14
C ALA A 172 -0.51 -10.36 11.86
N HIS A 173 0.03 -10.71 10.68
CA HIS A 173 1.42 -10.41 10.32
C HIS A 173 1.70 -8.92 10.09
N LEU A 174 0.67 -8.09 9.89
CA LEU A 174 0.86 -6.64 9.86
C LEU A 174 0.99 -6.10 11.27
N TRP A 175 0.23 -6.65 12.22
CA TRP A 175 0.38 -6.31 13.63
C TRP A 175 1.72 -6.75 14.22
N THR A 176 2.34 -7.83 13.73
CA THR A 176 3.68 -8.25 14.19
C THR A 176 4.77 -7.24 13.82
N SER A 177 4.57 -6.45 12.76
CA SER A 177 5.51 -5.40 12.32
C SER A 177 5.55 -4.19 13.26
N VAL A 178 4.49 -4.03 14.07
CA VAL A 178 4.41 -2.96 15.06
C VAL A 178 5.25 -3.32 16.28
N ARG A 179 5.97 -2.33 16.83
CA ARG A 179 6.82 -2.53 18.01
C ARG A 179 6.02 -3.16 19.16
N GLY A 180 6.48 -4.30 19.65
CA GLY A 180 5.82 -5.07 20.72
C GLY A 180 4.77 -6.08 20.22
N GLY A 181 4.44 -6.10 18.94
CA GLY A 181 3.46 -7.02 18.35
C GLY A 181 4.00 -8.39 17.97
N SER A 182 5.31 -8.50 17.71
CA SER A 182 5.94 -9.71 17.16
C SER A 182 5.69 -10.97 17.99
N GLU A 183 5.81 -10.89 19.32
CA GLU A 183 5.52 -12.02 20.20
C GLU A 183 4.01 -12.30 20.25
N LEU A 184 3.21 -11.28 20.56
CA LEU A 184 1.75 -11.38 20.76
C LEU A 184 1.01 -11.93 19.54
N MET A 185 1.42 -11.50 18.34
CA MET A 185 0.75 -11.78 17.06
C MET A 185 1.44 -12.87 16.23
N SER A 186 2.40 -13.58 16.82
CA SER A 186 3.10 -14.69 16.15
C SER A 186 2.15 -15.82 15.74
N VAL A 187 2.50 -16.54 14.67
CA VAL A 187 1.77 -17.75 14.21
C VAL A 187 1.59 -18.78 15.33
N SER A 188 2.61 -18.95 16.19
CA SER A 188 2.52 -19.82 17.36
C SER A 188 1.43 -19.37 18.33
N ASN A 189 1.27 -18.07 18.57
CA ASN A 189 0.22 -17.55 19.43
C ASN A 189 -1.16 -17.59 18.78
N VAL A 190 -1.25 -17.41 17.45
CA VAL A 190 -2.47 -17.66 16.66
C VAL A 190 -2.96 -19.09 16.88
N LEU A 191 -2.09 -20.08 16.63
CA LEU A 191 -2.42 -21.49 16.80
C LEU A 191 -2.85 -21.79 18.24
N ARG A 192 -2.10 -21.28 19.23
CA ARG A 192 -2.45 -21.46 20.65
C ARG A 192 -3.82 -20.88 20.98
N LEU A 193 -4.15 -19.69 20.45
CA LEU A 193 -5.45 -19.06 20.68
C LEU A 193 -6.58 -19.86 20.02
N PHE A 194 -6.36 -20.32 18.78
CA PHE A 194 -7.33 -21.12 18.02
C PHE A 194 -7.64 -22.45 18.70
N THR A 195 -6.63 -23.13 19.25
CA THR A 195 -6.77 -24.44 19.91
C THR A 195 -7.06 -24.36 21.41
N GLU A 196 -7.16 -23.17 22.02
CA GLU A 196 -7.35 -23.03 23.47
C GLU A 196 -8.74 -23.50 23.91
N THR A 197 -8.78 -24.61 24.65
CA THR A 197 -10.03 -25.18 25.16
C THR A 197 -10.52 -24.51 26.44
N SER A 198 -9.61 -23.93 27.24
CA SER A 198 -9.98 -23.25 28.48
C SER A 198 -10.52 -21.85 28.20
N LYS A 199 -11.83 -21.63 28.46
CA LYS A 199 -12.50 -20.33 28.30
C LYS A 199 -11.75 -19.20 29.00
N SER A 200 -11.31 -19.40 30.25
CA SER A 200 -10.60 -18.36 31.02
C SER A 200 -9.25 -17.99 30.42
N ARG A 201 -8.49 -18.99 29.92
CA ARG A 201 -7.22 -18.72 29.25
C ARG A 201 -7.42 -18.06 27.88
N PHE A 202 -8.44 -18.50 27.14
CA PHE A 202 -8.82 -17.91 25.87
C PHE A 202 -9.12 -16.42 26.04
N ILE A 203 -10.03 -16.08 26.97
CA ILE A 203 -10.38 -14.68 27.27
C ILE A 203 -9.15 -13.87 27.68
N ARG A 204 -8.30 -14.41 28.56
CA ARG A 204 -7.08 -13.72 29.00
C ARG A 204 -6.13 -13.43 27.84
N ARG A 205 -5.89 -14.40 26.95
CA ARG A 205 -5.02 -14.22 25.77
C ARG A 205 -5.62 -13.21 24.80
N LEU A 206 -6.91 -13.34 24.52
CA LEU A 206 -7.65 -12.45 23.63
C LEU A 206 -7.60 -11.00 24.14
N ASN A 207 -7.81 -10.78 25.43
CA ASN A 207 -7.73 -9.45 26.03
C ASN A 207 -6.34 -8.80 25.90
N ASN A 208 -5.26 -9.60 25.94
CA ASN A 208 -3.92 -9.07 25.73
C ASN A 208 -3.71 -8.59 24.28
N ILE A 209 -4.23 -9.34 23.31
CA ILE A 209 -4.23 -8.98 21.89
C ILE A 209 -5.02 -7.69 21.68
N PHE A 210 -6.20 -7.57 22.29
CA PHE A 210 -7.04 -6.37 22.18
C PHE A 210 -6.42 -5.14 22.81
N ARG A 211 -5.86 -5.26 24.02
CA ARG A 211 -5.17 -4.13 24.66
C ARG A 211 -4.00 -3.64 23.82
N PHE A 212 -3.27 -4.56 23.18
CA PHE A 212 -2.22 -4.18 22.23
C PHE A 212 -2.80 -3.46 21.02
N ALA A 213 -3.81 -4.02 20.36
CA ALA A 213 -4.44 -3.43 19.18
C ALA A 213 -5.03 -2.04 19.49
N GLU A 214 -5.74 -1.90 20.61
CA GLU A 214 -6.29 -0.63 21.12
C GLU A 214 -5.19 0.40 21.37
N ALA A 215 -4.08 0.01 22.01
CA ALA A 215 -2.95 0.90 22.25
C ALA A 215 -2.33 1.39 20.93
N VAL A 216 -2.19 0.50 19.94
CA VAL A 216 -1.71 0.85 18.60
C VAL A 216 -2.68 1.80 17.90
N MET A 217 -3.97 1.47 17.84
CA MET A 217 -5.01 2.30 17.21
C MET A 217 -5.15 3.69 17.85
N THR A 218 -4.86 3.80 19.15
CA THR A 218 -4.85 5.08 19.86
C THR A 218 -3.69 5.96 19.41
N GLN A 219 -2.51 5.38 19.16
CA GLN A 219 -1.27 6.11 18.89
C GLN A 219 -0.94 6.25 17.40
N ARG A 220 -1.50 5.37 16.56
CA ARG A 220 -1.13 5.23 15.15
C ARG A 220 -2.32 5.50 14.23
N LYS A 221 -2.00 6.01 13.05
CA LYS A 221 -2.87 6.07 11.87
C LYS A 221 -2.41 5.02 10.85
N VAL A 222 -3.30 4.58 9.98
CA VAL A 222 -2.99 3.58 8.94
C VAL A 222 -3.04 4.25 7.57
N SER A 223 -2.11 3.91 6.67
CA SER A 223 -2.13 4.35 5.26
C SER A 223 -1.54 3.29 4.34
N HIS A 224 -1.50 3.61 3.04
CA HIS A 224 -0.99 2.70 2.00
C HIS A 224 -1.62 1.32 2.09
N VAL A 225 -2.94 1.30 2.30
CA VAL A 225 -3.70 0.09 2.49
C VAL A 225 -3.84 -0.62 1.16
N HIS A 226 -3.49 -1.89 1.13
CA HIS A 226 -3.76 -2.82 0.05
C HIS A 226 -4.53 -4.01 0.63
N GLY A 227 -5.66 -4.32 0.00
CA GLY A 227 -6.52 -5.37 0.47
C GLY A 227 -7.55 -5.83 -0.56
N LYS A 228 -8.40 -6.77 -0.14
CA LYS A 228 -9.52 -7.30 -0.92
C LYS A 228 -10.84 -6.83 -0.35
N ILE A 229 -11.77 -6.41 -1.21
CA ILE A 229 -13.12 -6.03 -0.79
C ILE A 229 -13.86 -7.28 -0.31
N LEU A 230 -14.29 -7.29 0.95
CA LEU A 230 -15.10 -8.35 1.52
C LEU A 230 -16.59 -8.02 1.45
N HIS A 231 -16.95 -6.76 1.72
CA HIS A 231 -18.34 -6.32 1.71
C HIS A 231 -18.45 -4.85 1.30
N LEU A 232 -19.52 -4.51 0.58
CA LEU A 232 -19.89 -3.16 0.20
C LEU A 232 -21.39 -2.97 0.42
N ASN A 233 -21.75 -1.85 1.06
CA ASN A 233 -23.10 -1.34 1.09
C ASN A 233 -23.10 0.05 0.45
N ARG A 234 -23.64 0.17 -0.77
CA ARG A 234 -23.60 1.43 -1.54
C ARG A 234 -24.57 2.49 -1.01
N ASP A 235 -25.63 2.05 -0.33
CA ASP A 235 -26.63 2.93 0.25
C ASP A 235 -26.05 3.67 1.45
N THR A 236 -25.46 2.93 2.38
CA THR A 236 -24.82 3.51 3.58
C THR A 236 -23.41 4.01 3.30
N GLY A 237 -22.76 3.53 2.24
CA GLY A 237 -21.34 3.72 1.98
C GLY A 237 -20.44 2.80 2.83
N SER A 238 -20.98 1.79 3.50
CA SER A 238 -20.15 0.92 4.34
C SER A 238 -19.23 0.02 3.50
N ILE A 239 -17.96 -0.08 3.90
CA ILE A 239 -16.92 -0.89 3.23
C ILE A 239 -16.25 -1.79 4.27
N VAL A 240 -16.07 -3.06 3.94
CA VAL A 240 -15.24 -3.99 4.72
C VAL A 240 -14.12 -4.54 3.85
N LEU A 241 -12.88 -4.37 4.29
CA LEU A 241 -11.68 -4.79 3.56
C LEU A 241 -10.88 -5.85 4.34
N PHE A 242 -10.46 -6.89 3.65
CA PHE A 242 -9.33 -7.73 4.08
C PHE A 242 -8.04 -7.01 3.75
N VAL A 243 -7.33 -6.50 4.76
CA VAL A 243 -6.08 -5.74 4.57
C VAL A 243 -4.87 -6.66 4.66
N ASP A 244 -4.14 -6.76 3.55
CA ASP A 244 -2.96 -7.64 3.41
C ASP A 244 -1.65 -6.88 3.56
N GLN A 245 -1.67 -5.58 3.30
CA GLN A 245 -0.55 -4.66 3.49
C GLN A 245 -1.07 -3.29 3.94
N CYS A 246 -0.37 -2.67 4.88
CA CYS A 246 -0.60 -1.28 5.29
C CYS A 246 0.61 -0.75 6.05
N ILE A 247 0.66 0.56 6.26
CA ILE A 247 1.68 1.23 7.06
C ILE A 247 1.03 1.81 8.32
N PHE A 248 1.60 1.49 9.49
CA PHE A 248 1.25 2.13 10.76
C PHE A 248 2.16 3.35 11.01
N ALA A 249 1.62 4.55 10.87
CA ALA A 249 2.34 5.80 11.10
C ALA A 249 1.98 6.43 12.45
N ASP A 250 2.91 7.12 13.10
CA ASP A 250 2.62 7.89 14.32
C ASP A 250 1.64 9.02 14.02
N LYS A 251 0.66 9.24 14.92
CA LYS A 251 -0.27 10.38 14.80
C LYS A 251 0.44 11.72 14.97
N GLY A 252 1.62 11.75 15.61
CA GLY A 252 2.42 12.95 15.85
C GLY A 252 3.41 13.32 14.74
N THR A 253 3.66 12.44 13.76
CA THR A 253 4.46 12.77 12.57
C THR A 253 3.57 13.46 11.54
N SER A 254 3.95 14.70 11.19
CA SER A 254 3.37 15.52 10.11
C SER A 254 3.21 14.72 8.81
N ASN A 255 2.27 15.13 7.96
CA ASN A 255 1.94 14.53 6.66
C ASN A 255 3.07 14.66 5.60
N GLU A 256 4.33 14.55 6.00
CA GLU A 256 5.42 14.42 5.06
C GLU A 256 5.50 12.96 4.62
N ILE A 257 4.85 12.70 3.50
CA ILE A 257 5.07 11.48 2.72
C ILE A 257 6.51 11.58 2.22
N LEU A 258 7.44 10.96 2.94
CA LEU A 258 8.76 10.65 2.42
C LEU A 258 8.65 9.35 1.64
N PHE A 259 8.72 9.47 0.31
CA PHE A 259 9.00 8.34 -0.58
C PHE A 259 10.50 8.01 -0.54
#